data_AF-A0A963LTL3-F1
#
_entry.id   AF-A0A963LTL3-F1
#
_cell.length_a   1.000
_cell.length_b   1.000
_cell.length_c   1.000
_cell.angle_alpha   90.00
_cell.angle_beta   90.00
_cell.angle_gamma   90.00
#
_symmetry.space_group_name_H-M   'P 1'
#
loop_
_entity.id
_entity.type
_entity.pdbx_description
1 polymer ?
#
loop_
_entity_poly.entity_id
_entity_poly.type
_entity_poly.pdbx_seq_one_letter_code
_entity_poly.pdbx_strand_id
1 'polypeptide(L)'
;NGPRGGPDKFCRLQVTLVDAPQVVIRDCGPDLYSVIDRASDRASRAVAKQLERNRFGRQRPSLSGALQLPAEGLAPSGDPAARTSPAR
;
A
#
# COMPACT_ATOMS: atom_id res chain seq x y z
N ASN A 1 -11.40 32.41 21.24
CA ASN A 1 -10.39 33.41 20.81
C ASN A 1 -10.10 34.48 21.84
N GLY A 2 -8.83 34.65 22.25
CA GLY A 2 -8.33 35.86 22.93
C GLY A 2 -7.62 36.81 21.96
N PRO A 3 -7.03 37.93 22.43
CA PRO A 3 -6.44 38.98 21.59
C PRO A 3 -5.29 38.53 20.68
N ARG A 4 -4.78 37.32 20.87
CA ARG A 4 -3.69 36.73 20.07
C ARG A 4 -4.11 36.21 18.70
N GLY A 5 -5.42 36.15 18.39
CA GLY A 5 -5.96 35.89 17.05
C GLY A 5 -5.30 34.72 16.31
N GLY A 6 -5.83 33.51 16.49
CA GLY A 6 -5.35 32.32 15.79
C GLY A 6 -6.51 31.42 15.35
N PRO A 7 -6.23 30.41 14.50
CA PRO A 7 -7.24 29.40 14.18
C PRO A 7 -7.64 28.65 15.46
N ASP A 8 -8.80 29.02 16.03
CA ASP A 8 -9.37 28.38 17.22
C ASP A 8 -10.52 27.44 16.91
N LYS A 9 -10.98 27.43 15.65
CA LYS A 9 -12.04 26.55 15.20
C LYS A 9 -11.40 25.28 14.71
N PHE A 10 -11.89 24.17 15.24
CA PHE A 10 -11.34 22.85 14.99
C PHE A 10 -12.46 21.90 14.61
N CYS A 11 -12.19 21.05 13.62
CA CYS A 11 -13.06 19.94 13.25
C CYS A 11 -12.27 18.63 13.33
N ARG A 12 -12.91 17.62 13.92
CA ARG A 12 -12.44 16.23 13.87
C ARG A 12 -13.54 15.37 13.27
N LEU A 13 -13.28 14.82 12.08
CA LEU A 13 -14.15 13.84 11.44
C LEU A 13 -13.57 12.45 11.68
N GLN A 14 -14.42 11.54 12.16
CA GLN A 14 -14.09 10.13 12.32
C GLN A 14 -15.10 9.32 11.50
N VAL A 15 -14.61 8.62 10.49
CA VAL A 15 -15.40 7.78 9.62
C VAL A 15 -15.05 6.32 9.90
N THR A 16 -16.04 5.58 10.41
CA THR A 16 -15.93 4.13 10.62
C THR A 16 -16.37 3.43 9.34
N LEU A 17 -15.57 2.47 8.89
CA LEU A 17 -15.83 1.69 7.68
C LEU A 17 -16.01 0.22 8.08
N VAL A 18 -16.90 -0.50 7.39
CA VAL A 18 -17.05 -1.95 7.56
C VAL A 18 -15.88 -2.64 6.86
N ASP A 19 -15.26 -3.60 7.54
CA ASP A 19 -14.13 -4.40 7.06
C ASP A 19 -12.89 -3.60 6.62
N ALA A 20 -12.79 -2.31 6.99
CA ALA A 20 -11.65 -1.46 6.68
C ALA A 20 -11.27 -0.60 7.89
N PRO A 21 -9.98 -0.25 8.05
CA PRO A 21 -9.58 0.66 9.14
C PRO A 21 -10.26 2.02 9.04
N GLN A 22 -10.63 2.59 10.19
CA GLN A 22 -11.27 3.89 10.30
C GLN A 22 -10.39 5.03 9.76
N VAL A 23 -11.05 6.09 9.28
CA VAL A 23 -10.41 7.31 8.80
C VAL A 23 -10.65 8.43 9.81
N VAL A 24 -9.58 9.11 10.25
CA VAL A 24 -9.68 10.26 11.16
C VAL A 24 -9.02 11.47 10.51
N ILE A 25 -9.79 12.54 10.34
CA ILE A 25 -9.32 13.84 9.86
C ILE A 25 -9.39 14.85 11.00
N ARG A 26 -8.37 15.69 11.09
CA ARG A 26 -8.29 16.83 12.00
C ARG A 26 -7.93 18.05 11.17
N ASP A 27 -8.68 19.13 11.34
CA ASP A 27 -8.44 20.39 10.65
C ASP A 27 -8.72 21.56 11.60
N CYS A 28 -8.03 22.68 11.42
CA CYS A 28 -8.24 23.90 12.19
C CYS A 28 -8.18 25.13 11.29
N GLY A 29 -8.86 26.19 11.70
CA GLY A 29 -8.94 27.38 10.88
C GLY A 29 -9.64 28.55 11.56
N PRO A 30 -9.66 29.70 10.88
CA PRO A 30 -10.30 30.91 11.37
C PRO A 30 -11.82 30.90 11.21
N ASP A 31 -12.37 30.05 10.33
CA ASP A 31 -13.81 29.96 10.02
C ASP A 31 -14.30 28.51 10.12
N LEU A 32 -15.47 28.28 10.74
CA LEU A 32 -15.96 26.93 11.02
C LEU A 32 -16.41 26.22 9.76
N TYR A 33 -17.14 26.93 8.88
CA TYR A 33 -17.66 26.36 7.63
C TYR A 33 -16.52 25.94 6.71
N SER A 34 -15.53 26.84 6.53
CA SER A 34 -14.33 26.55 5.77
C SER A 34 -13.54 25.35 6.33
N VAL A 35 -13.47 25.20 7.65
CA VAL A 35 -12.79 24.06 8.29
C VAL A 35 -13.57 22.76 8.06
N ILE A 36 -14.91 22.80 8.11
CA ILE A 36 -15.78 21.65 7.85
C ILE A 36 -15.69 21.21 6.38
N ASP A 37 -15.73 22.15 5.44
CA ASP A 37 -15.69 21.86 4.00
C ASP A 37 -14.36 21.18 3.64
N ARG A 38 -13.24 21.76 4.08
CA ARG A 38 -11.91 21.16 3.86
C ARG A 38 -11.75 19.82 4.56
N ALA A 39 -12.25 19.67 5.78
CA ALA A 39 -12.22 18.39 6.48
C ALA A 39 -13.04 17.33 5.74
N SER A 40 -14.20 17.70 5.19
CA SER A 40 -15.09 16.83 4.41
C SER A 40 -14.45 16.39 3.10
N ASP A 41 -13.87 17.31 2.34
CA ASP A 41 -13.14 17.00 1.10
C ASP A 41 -11.99 16.02 1.35
N ARG A 42 -11.24 16.25 2.43
CA ARG A 42 -10.15 15.36 2.84
C ARG A 42 -10.67 14.00 3.28
N ALA A 43 -11.78 13.96 4.02
CA ALA A 43 -12.41 12.72 4.45
C ALA A 43 -12.87 11.89 3.25
N SER A 44 -13.53 12.52 2.26
CA SER A 44 -13.97 11.87 1.02
C SER A 44 -12.81 11.17 0.29
N ARG A 45 -11.71 11.90 0.04
CA ARG A 45 -10.52 11.35 -0.62
C ARG A 45 -9.85 10.25 0.19
N ALA A 46 -9.78 10.43 1.52
CA ALA A 46 -9.16 9.45 2.41
C ALA A 46 -9.97 8.15 2.48
N VAL A 47 -11.30 8.24 2.55
CA VAL A 47 -12.20 7.09 2.52
C VAL A 47 -12.10 6.34 1.19
N ALA A 48 -12.15 7.04 0.05
CA ALA A 48 -12.01 6.42 -1.26
C ALA A 48 -10.69 5.62 -1.36
N LYS A 49 -9.57 6.25 -1.00
CA LYS A 49 -8.25 5.60 -0.98
C LYS A 49 -8.20 4.40 -0.03
N GLN A 50 -8.88 4.48 1.11
CA GLN A 50 -8.92 3.41 2.10
C GLN A 50 -9.72 2.20 1.59
N LEU A 51 -10.85 2.44 0.94
CA LEU A 51 -11.67 1.39 0.32
C LEU A 51 -10.94 0.72 -0.84
N GLU A 52 -10.25 1.50 -1.70
CA GLU A 52 -9.41 0.96 -2.77
C GLU A 52 -8.30 0.05 -2.21
N ARG A 53 -7.58 0.53 -1.20
CA ARG A 53 -6.54 -0.27 -0.52
C ARG A 53 -7.11 -1.52 0.11
N ASN A 54 -8.31 -1.48 0.66
CA ASN A 54 -8.92 -2.67 1.26
C ASN A 54 -9.33 -3.69 0.19
N ARG A 55 -9.82 -3.21 -0.96
CA ARG A 55 -10.23 -4.04 -2.08
C ARG A 55 -9.06 -4.75 -2.77
N PHE A 56 -7.92 -4.06 -2.94
CA PHE A 56 -6.74 -4.59 -3.64
C PHE A 56 -5.63 -5.09 -2.69
N GLY A 57 -5.53 -4.54 -1.48
CA GLY A 57 -4.48 -4.84 -0.50
C GLY A 57 -4.67 -6.15 0.26
N ARG A 58 -5.82 -6.82 0.12
CA ARG A 58 -6.01 -8.22 0.56
C ARG A 58 -5.10 -9.19 -0.22
N GLN A 59 -4.62 -8.80 -1.41
CA GLN A 59 -3.63 -9.52 -2.19
C GLN A 59 -2.22 -8.91 -2.04
N ARG A 60 -1.75 -8.69 -0.81
CA ARG A 60 -0.30 -8.68 -0.59
C ARG A 60 0.11 -10.11 -0.23
N PRO A 61 0.54 -10.96 -1.18
CA PRO A 61 1.37 -12.08 -0.81
C PRO A 61 2.57 -11.47 -0.06
N SER A 62 2.77 -11.92 1.17
CA SER A 62 3.93 -11.53 1.96
C SER A 62 5.18 -11.83 1.14
N LEU A 63 5.89 -10.79 0.71
CA LEU A 63 7.17 -10.92 0.01
C LEU A 63 8.27 -11.50 0.92
N SER A 64 7.97 -11.79 2.19
CA SER A 64 8.87 -12.41 3.15
C SER A 64 9.24 -13.86 2.83
N GLY A 65 8.63 -14.52 1.84
CA GLY A 65 8.96 -15.90 1.45
C GLY A 65 9.48 -16.09 0.02
N ALA A 66 9.53 -15.05 -0.82
CA ALA A 66 9.71 -15.20 -2.27
C ALA A 66 11.16 -14.99 -2.78
N LEU A 67 12.15 -14.99 -1.90
CA LEU A 67 13.57 -14.95 -2.27
C LEU A 67 14.31 -16.19 -1.77
N GLN A 68 13.74 -17.39 -1.96
CA GLN A 68 14.54 -18.61 -2.01
C GLN A 68 14.73 -18.97 -3.49
N LEU A 69 15.77 -18.41 -4.11
CA LEU A 69 16.24 -18.89 -5.41
C LEU A 69 16.89 -20.27 -5.19
N PRO A 70 16.46 -21.33 -5.90
CA PRO A 70 17.15 -22.60 -5.82
C PRO A 70 18.52 -22.47 -6.49
N ALA A 71 19.58 -22.75 -5.74
CA ALA A 71 20.93 -22.96 -6.26
C ALA A 71 20.98 -24.32 -6.96
N GLU A 72 20.31 -24.47 -8.09
CA GLU A 72 20.43 -25.66 -8.94
C GLU A 72 21.67 -25.51 -9.82
N GLY A 73 22.64 -26.39 -9.58
CA GLY A 73 23.94 -26.40 -10.21
C GLY A 73 23.86 -26.56 -11.73
N LEU A 74 24.66 -25.75 -12.41
CA LEU A 74 24.99 -25.92 -13.82
C LEU A 74 25.87 -27.18 -13.96
N ALA A 75 25.23 -28.33 -14.12
CA ALA A 75 25.85 -29.48 -14.77
C ALA A 75 25.75 -29.28 -16.29
N PRO A 76 26.85 -29.23 -17.05
CA PRO A 76 26.77 -29.37 -18.49
C PRO A 76 26.59 -30.86 -18.85
N SER A 77 25.42 -31.18 -19.38
CA SER A 77 25.07 -32.45 -20.01
C SER A 77 25.24 -32.39 -21.53
N GLY A 78 25.80 -33.46 -22.11
CA GLY A 78 25.65 -33.88 -23.52
C GLY A 78 26.73 -33.35 -24.47
N ASP A 79 27.28 -34.12 -25.42
CA ASP A 79 26.64 -35.22 -26.16
C ASP A 79 27.66 -36.18 -26.82
N PRO A 80 27.22 -37.37 -27.30
CA PRO A 80 28.02 -38.49 -27.74
C PRO A 80 28.28 -38.47 -29.26
N ALA A 81 29.05 -39.48 -29.70
CA ALA A 81 29.19 -40.01 -31.06
C ALA A 81 30.50 -39.68 -31.79
N ALA A 82 31.40 -40.67 -31.81
CA ALA A 82 31.92 -41.21 -33.06
C ALA A 82 32.43 -42.64 -32.83
N ARG A 83 31.65 -43.61 -33.32
CA ARG A 83 32.10 -44.98 -33.58
C ARG A 83 33.07 -44.94 -34.75
N THR A 84 34.16 -45.70 -34.69
CA THR A 84 34.57 -46.71 -35.71
C THR A 84 35.87 -47.40 -35.28
N SER A 85 35.82 -48.72 -35.16
CA SER A 85 36.93 -49.70 -35.21
C SER A 85 37.48 -49.79 -36.66
N PRO A 86 38.49 -50.62 -37.05
CA PRO A 86 39.25 -51.62 -36.28
C PRO A 86 40.78 -51.75 -36.58
N ALA A 87 41.40 -52.65 -35.80
CA ALA A 87 42.50 -53.60 -36.12
C ALA A 87 43.89 -53.11 -36.59
N ARG A 88 44.92 -53.41 -35.80
CA ARG A 88 45.93 -54.45 -36.12
C ARG A 88 46.72 -54.87 -34.88
#